data_AF-A0A4Q0VEG9-F1
#
_entry.id   AF-A0A4Q0VEG9-F1
#
_cell.length_a   1.000
_cell.length_b   1.000
_cell.length_c   1.000
_cell.angle_alpha   90.00
_cell.angle_beta   90.00
_cell.angle_gamma   90.00
#
_symmetry.space_group_name_H-M   'P 1'
#
loop_
_entity.id
_entity.type
_entity.pdbx_description
1 polymer ?
#
loop_
_entity_poly.entity_id
_entity_poly.type
_entity_poly.pdbx_seq_one_letter_code
_entity_poly.pdbx_strand_id
1 'polypeptide(L)'
;MLINMLQNYKKNLFSVILLIIGYFIGILSLSIGTSVIKDVREYSLDSTSGNVKNSVISRINTNNISDLSYNNIYKILTFMSKDVEVQLLNFGNIPINNNENYTVQLVTIINAKKSDWNIPIIKGRYFSNLECNSNERVAIIGKELEKEIFPSGIKKDSAINIYGEEYKVIGISGRKTRKTQWDRILYIPFKSLPKKIKENFIVTHDLNVASYCERVVNVIDGEITKIKDKTIESCSEPKL
;
A
#
# COMPACT_ATOMS: atom_id res chain seq x y z
N MET A 1 35.52 48.10 -1.81
CA MET A 1 35.70 46.82 -1.07
C MET A 1 35.47 45.61 -1.97
N LEU A 2 34.30 45.46 -2.60
CA LEU A 2 33.98 44.39 -3.56
C LEU A 2 34.94 44.29 -4.76
N ILE A 3 35.34 45.44 -5.34
CA ILE A 3 36.28 45.50 -6.47
C ILE A 3 37.66 44.98 -6.09
N ASN A 4 38.15 45.28 -4.88
CA ASN A 4 39.44 44.79 -4.39
C ASN A 4 39.40 43.28 -4.12
N MET A 5 38.27 42.72 -3.68
CA MET A 5 38.10 41.26 -3.53
C MET A 5 38.12 40.55 -4.89
N LEU A 6 37.44 41.09 -5.90
CA LEU A 6 37.44 40.54 -7.27
C LEU A 6 38.85 40.58 -7.91
N GLN A 7 39.62 41.63 -7.66
CA GLN A 7 41.02 41.72 -8.09
C GLN A 7 41.92 40.68 -7.39
N ASN A 8 41.69 40.41 -6.10
CA ASN A 8 42.41 39.35 -5.37
C ASN A 8 42.07 37.94 -5.87
N TYR A 9 40.82 37.68 -6.27
CA TYR A 9 40.45 36.39 -6.86
C TYR A 9 41.15 36.12 -8.20
N LYS A 10 41.40 37.16 -9.01
CA LYS A 10 42.20 37.03 -10.24
C LYS A 10 43.67 36.70 -9.96
N LYS A 11 44.24 37.19 -8.85
CA LYS A 11 45.64 36.93 -8.47
C LYS A 11 45.84 35.51 -7.92
N ASN A 12 44.87 34.99 -7.16
CA ASN A 12 44.93 33.67 -6.53
C ASN A 12 43.96 32.67 -7.17
N LEU A 13 43.91 32.64 -8.51
CA LEU A 13 42.91 31.91 -9.29
C LEU A 13 42.82 30.43 -8.91
N PHE A 14 43.97 29.76 -8.75
CA PHE A 14 44.01 28.32 -8.44
C PHE A 14 43.34 27.99 -7.10
N SER A 15 43.63 28.76 -6.05
CA SER A 15 43.03 28.57 -4.73
C SER A 15 41.52 28.83 -4.72
N VAL A 16 41.05 29.82 -5.49
CA VAL A 16 39.62 30.13 -5.62
C VAL A 16 38.88 29.03 -6.35
N ILE A 17 39.45 28.49 -7.44
CA ILE A 17 38.88 27.35 -8.16
C ILE A 17 38.76 26.14 -7.24
N LEU A 18 39.81 25.83 -6.47
CA LEU A 18 39.79 24.71 -5.52
C LEU A 18 38.70 24.90 -4.45
N LEU A 19 38.51 26.13 -3.95
CA LEU A 19 37.46 26.47 -2.99
C LEU A 19 36.06 26.27 -3.61
N ILE A 20 35.83 26.75 -4.84
CA ILE A 20 34.56 26.59 -5.55
C ILE A 20 34.26 25.10 -5.79
N ILE A 21 35.26 24.32 -6.21
CA ILE A 21 35.11 22.87 -6.42
C ILE A 21 34.76 22.19 -5.10
N GLY A 22 35.47 22.49 -4.02
CA GLY A 22 35.19 21.93 -2.70
C GLY A 22 33.77 22.27 -2.21
N TYR A 23 33.36 23.52 -2.38
CA TYR A 23 32.01 23.96 -2.02
C TYR A 23 30.93 23.27 -2.88
N PHE A 24 31.17 23.16 -4.18
CA PHE A 24 30.26 22.48 -5.11
C PHE A 24 30.11 21.00 -4.76
N ILE A 25 31.22 20.29 -4.51
CA ILE A 25 31.21 18.89 -4.09
C ILE A 25 30.47 18.74 -2.75
N GLY A 26 30.69 19.65 -1.80
CA GLY A 26 30.00 19.63 -0.50
C GLY A 26 28.48 19.75 -0.65
N ILE A 27 28.00 20.72 -1.43
CA ILE A 27 26.56 20.90 -1.69
C ILE A 27 25.99 19.70 -2.45
N LEU A 28 26.69 19.24 -3.48
CA LEU A 28 26.25 18.10 -4.29
C LEU A 28 26.11 16.85 -3.43
N SER A 29 27.10 16.58 -2.58
CA SER A 29 27.08 15.46 -1.64
C SER A 29 25.91 15.56 -0.66
N LEU A 30 25.66 16.74 -0.08
CA LEU A 30 24.54 16.95 0.83
C LEU A 30 23.18 16.76 0.14
N SER A 31 23.04 17.25 -1.10
CA SER A 31 21.81 17.11 -1.89
C SER A 31 21.55 15.64 -2.26
N ILE A 32 22.56 14.91 -2.70
CA ILE A 32 22.43 13.48 -3.04
C ILE A 32 22.14 12.69 -1.77
N GLY A 33 22.89 12.92 -0.69
CA GLY A 33 22.72 12.22 0.57
C GLY A 33 21.31 12.39 1.16
N THR A 34 20.79 13.62 1.19
CA THR A 34 19.43 13.89 1.67
C THR A 34 18.36 13.25 0.79
N SER A 35 18.54 13.24 -0.54
CA SER A 35 17.62 12.56 -1.47
C SER A 35 17.60 11.05 -1.23
N VAL A 36 18.77 10.42 -1.11
CA VAL A 36 18.87 8.97 -0.88
C VAL A 36 18.23 8.60 0.46
N ILE A 37 18.50 9.34 1.54
CA ILE A 37 17.89 9.10 2.85
C ILE A 37 16.37 9.20 2.79
N LYS A 38 15.84 10.20 2.08
CA LYS A 38 14.39 10.36 1.87
C LYS A 38 13.82 9.15 1.11
N ASP A 39 14.46 8.74 0.02
CA ASP A 39 13.99 7.62 -0.79
C ASP A 39 14.01 6.29 -0.03
N VAL A 40 15.07 6.03 0.75
CA VAL A 40 15.18 4.85 1.61
C VAL A 40 14.08 4.86 2.68
N ARG A 41 13.83 6.01 3.31
CA ARG A 41 12.75 6.13 4.31
C ARG A 41 11.39 5.85 3.70
N GLU A 42 11.08 6.45 2.55
CA GLU A 42 9.81 6.21 1.88
C GLU A 42 9.69 4.76 1.38
N TYR A 43 10.79 4.15 0.92
CA TYR A 43 10.82 2.74 0.53
C TYR A 43 10.50 1.83 1.71
N SER A 44 11.11 2.08 2.88
CA SER A 44 10.84 1.34 4.12
C SER A 44 9.37 1.45 4.56
N LEU A 45 8.78 2.65 4.45
CA LEU A 45 7.35 2.86 4.70
C LEU A 45 6.49 2.10 3.67
N ASP A 46 6.82 2.17 2.37
CA ASP A 46 6.07 1.48 1.33
C ASP A 46 6.14 -0.07 1.50
N SER A 47 7.25 -0.61 2.01
CA SER A 47 7.41 -2.04 2.36
C SER A 47 6.57 -2.50 3.55
N THR A 48 6.10 -1.58 4.40
CA THR A 48 5.25 -1.86 5.56
C THR A 48 3.79 -1.47 5.30
N SER A 49 3.39 -1.44 4.04
CA SER A 49 2.04 -1.03 3.60
C SER A 49 1.72 0.43 3.90
N GLY A 50 2.72 1.29 4.06
CA GLY A 50 2.57 2.74 4.17
C GLY A 50 2.83 3.28 5.56
N ASN A 51 1.88 4.06 6.10
CA ASN A 51 2.07 4.74 7.38
C ASN A 51 1.80 3.80 8.56
N VAL A 52 2.86 3.16 9.06
CA VAL A 52 2.81 2.24 10.21
C VAL A 52 2.15 2.82 11.45
N LYS A 53 2.33 4.13 11.73
CA LYS A 53 1.91 4.75 12.99
C LYS A 53 0.41 4.68 13.27
N ASN A 54 -0.41 4.67 12.22
CA ASN A 54 -1.87 4.66 12.33
C ASN A 54 -2.48 3.38 11.72
N SER A 55 -1.69 2.31 11.58
CA SER A 55 -2.13 1.03 11.03
C SER A 55 -1.94 -0.09 12.05
N VAL A 56 -2.88 -1.03 12.08
CA VAL A 56 -2.79 -2.24 12.91
C VAL A 56 -3.15 -3.44 12.04
N ILE A 57 -2.30 -4.46 12.04
CA ILE A 57 -2.67 -5.76 11.46
C ILE A 57 -3.33 -6.59 12.56
N SER A 58 -4.58 -6.97 12.30
CA SER A 58 -5.32 -7.92 13.12
C SER A 58 -5.42 -9.26 12.39
N ARG A 59 -5.10 -10.33 13.11
CA ARG A 59 -5.26 -11.70 12.67
C ARG A 59 -6.49 -12.29 13.33
N ILE A 60 -7.42 -12.77 12.50
CA ILE A 60 -8.59 -13.50 12.97
C ILE A 60 -8.28 -14.98 12.86
N ASN A 61 -8.14 -15.65 14.00
CA ASN A 61 -8.08 -17.10 14.10
C ASN A 61 -9.38 -17.58 14.75
N THR A 62 -9.90 -18.70 14.28
CA THR A 62 -11.03 -19.36 14.94
C THR A 62 -10.86 -20.86 14.86
N ASN A 63 -11.36 -21.54 15.89
CA ASN A 63 -11.41 -22.99 15.94
C ASN A 63 -12.61 -23.55 15.14
N ASN A 64 -13.58 -22.71 14.79
CA ASN A 64 -14.79 -23.10 14.09
C ASN A 64 -14.88 -22.40 12.73
N ILE A 65 -14.85 -23.19 11.64
CA ILE A 65 -14.87 -22.69 10.26
C ILE A 65 -16.16 -21.88 9.98
N SER A 66 -17.27 -22.18 10.65
CA SER A 66 -18.54 -21.45 10.47
C SER A 66 -18.48 -19.99 10.94
N ASP A 67 -17.55 -19.66 11.85
CA ASP A 67 -17.32 -18.29 12.30
C ASP A 67 -16.63 -17.42 11.24
N LEU A 68 -15.95 -18.05 10.28
CA LEU A 68 -15.38 -17.38 9.09
C LEU A 68 -16.42 -17.13 7.99
N SER A 69 -17.71 -17.36 8.22
CA SER A 69 -18.73 -17.07 7.22
C SER A 69 -18.76 -15.59 6.82
N TYR A 70 -19.11 -15.32 5.55
CA TYR A 70 -19.21 -13.95 5.02
C TYR A 70 -20.03 -13.02 5.93
N ASN A 71 -21.16 -13.50 6.45
CA ASN A 71 -22.06 -12.69 7.29
C ASN A 71 -21.43 -12.32 8.64
N ASN A 72 -20.68 -13.23 9.25
CA ASN A 72 -20.03 -12.98 10.53
C ASN A 72 -18.85 -12.01 10.37
N ILE A 73 -18.01 -12.25 9.36
CA ILE A 73 -16.92 -11.34 9.00
C ILE A 73 -17.46 -9.97 8.62
N TYR A 74 -18.53 -9.91 7.82
CA TYR A 74 -19.18 -8.65 7.47
C TYR A 74 -19.61 -7.83 8.69
N LYS A 75 -20.19 -8.46 9.73
CA LYS A 75 -20.57 -7.78 10.98
C LYS A 75 -19.35 -7.19 11.70
N ILE A 76 -18.28 -7.98 11.84
CA ILE A 76 -17.03 -7.56 12.50
C ILE A 76 -16.40 -6.38 11.74
N LEU A 77 -16.24 -6.54 10.42
CA LEU A 77 -15.65 -5.51 9.58
C LEU A 77 -16.50 -4.23 9.57
N THR A 78 -17.82 -4.36 9.54
CA THR A 78 -18.74 -3.19 9.61
C THR A 78 -18.60 -2.48 10.94
N PHE A 79 -18.49 -3.21 12.05
CA PHE A 79 -18.27 -2.62 13.37
C PHE A 79 -16.95 -1.83 13.42
N MET A 80 -15.84 -2.43 12.95
CA MET A 80 -14.53 -1.78 12.89
C MET A 80 -14.51 -0.58 11.92
N SER A 81 -15.23 -0.68 10.80
CA SER A 81 -15.24 0.35 9.74
C SER A 81 -15.80 1.71 10.17
N LYS A 82 -16.45 1.78 11.35
CA LYS A 82 -16.99 3.03 11.93
C LYS A 82 -15.91 4.05 12.27
N ASP A 83 -14.72 3.55 12.65
CA ASP A 83 -13.63 4.36 13.18
C ASP A 83 -12.35 4.24 12.34
N VAL A 84 -12.17 3.13 11.61
CA VAL A 84 -10.98 2.88 10.79
C VAL A 84 -11.34 2.37 9.40
N GLU A 85 -10.45 2.56 8.44
CA GLU A 85 -10.50 1.78 7.21
C GLU A 85 -10.06 0.34 7.51
N VAL A 86 -10.84 -0.63 7.05
CA VAL A 86 -10.49 -2.04 7.19
C VAL A 86 -10.19 -2.62 5.81
N GLN A 87 -8.99 -3.18 5.68
CA GLN A 87 -8.57 -3.91 4.50
C GLN A 87 -8.48 -5.38 4.88
N LEU A 88 -9.31 -6.21 4.25
CA LEU A 88 -9.19 -7.65 4.42
C LEU A 88 -8.19 -8.17 3.40
N LEU A 89 -7.07 -8.64 3.93
CA LEU A 89 -5.97 -9.24 3.20
C LEU A 89 -6.21 -10.76 3.08
N ASN A 90 -5.53 -11.40 2.12
CA ASN A 90 -5.46 -12.86 1.97
C ASN A 90 -6.74 -13.56 1.45
N PHE A 91 -7.38 -13.02 0.42
CA PHE A 91 -8.32 -13.78 -0.41
C PHE A 91 -7.63 -14.77 -1.38
N GLY A 92 -6.30 -14.87 -1.33
CA GLY A 92 -5.51 -15.59 -2.32
C GLY A 92 -5.51 -14.90 -3.68
N ASN A 93 -5.03 -15.63 -4.69
CA ASN A 93 -5.03 -15.18 -6.07
C ASN A 93 -6.33 -15.61 -6.75
N ILE A 94 -7.07 -14.66 -7.31
CA ILE A 94 -8.31 -14.90 -8.03
C ILE A 94 -8.09 -14.78 -9.54
N PRO A 95 -8.75 -15.61 -10.37
CA PRO A 95 -8.71 -15.47 -11.81
C PRO A 95 -9.49 -14.23 -12.23
N ILE A 96 -8.99 -13.56 -13.26
CA ILE A 96 -9.62 -12.35 -13.80
C ILE A 96 -9.77 -12.47 -15.32
N ASN A 97 -10.76 -11.77 -15.86
CA ASN A 97 -11.18 -11.86 -17.27
C ASN A 97 -11.46 -13.30 -17.74
N ASN A 98 -11.99 -14.12 -16.84
CA ASN A 98 -12.29 -15.54 -17.08
C ASN A 98 -11.08 -16.35 -17.57
N ASN A 99 -9.86 -15.92 -17.24
CA ASN A 99 -8.63 -16.62 -17.59
C ASN A 99 -8.00 -17.21 -16.33
N GLU A 100 -8.06 -18.53 -16.19
CA GLU A 100 -7.53 -19.24 -15.01
C GLU A 100 -6.01 -19.15 -14.87
N ASN A 101 -5.29 -18.93 -15.97
CA ASN A 101 -3.83 -18.72 -15.94
C ASN A 101 -3.45 -17.32 -15.47
N TYR A 102 -4.41 -16.41 -15.42
CA TYR A 102 -4.17 -15.02 -15.11
C TYR A 102 -4.85 -14.64 -13.80
N THR A 103 -4.09 -14.80 -12.72
CA THR A 103 -4.58 -14.58 -11.36
C THR A 103 -3.93 -13.36 -10.69
N VAL A 104 -4.69 -12.70 -9.83
CA VAL A 104 -4.25 -11.53 -9.07
C VAL A 104 -4.67 -11.60 -7.61
N GLN A 105 -3.85 -11.03 -6.73
CA GLN A 105 -4.18 -10.90 -5.33
C GLN A 105 -5.35 -9.94 -5.15
N LEU A 106 -6.41 -10.42 -4.50
CA LEU A 106 -7.57 -9.62 -4.12
C LEU A 106 -7.39 -9.04 -2.71
N VAL A 107 -7.61 -7.74 -2.60
CA VAL A 107 -7.80 -7.05 -1.32
C VAL A 107 -9.16 -6.36 -1.34
N THR A 108 -9.88 -6.50 -0.24
CA THR A 108 -11.18 -5.83 -0.10
C THR A 108 -11.09 -4.69 0.90
N ILE A 109 -11.82 -3.61 0.61
CA ILE A 109 -11.84 -2.41 1.45
C ILE A 109 -13.26 -2.19 1.97
N ILE A 110 -13.37 -1.83 3.24
CA ILE A 110 -14.59 -1.32 3.85
C ILE A 110 -14.26 -0.14 4.76
N ASN A 111 -15.02 0.93 4.60
CA ASN A 111 -14.83 2.16 5.35
C ASN A 111 -16.15 2.94 5.43
N ALA A 112 -16.50 3.42 6.62
CA ALA A 112 -17.65 4.31 6.83
C ALA A 112 -17.27 5.81 6.84
N LYS A 113 -16.00 6.13 7.11
CA LYS A 113 -15.46 7.50 7.18
C LYS A 113 -14.30 7.70 6.22
N LYS A 114 -13.67 8.86 6.21
CA LYS A 114 -12.49 9.10 5.39
C LYS A 114 -11.26 8.61 6.17
N SER A 115 -10.40 7.81 5.55
CA SER A 115 -9.15 7.34 6.15
C SER A 115 -8.06 8.41 6.08
N ASP A 116 -7.26 8.53 7.14
CA ASP A 116 -6.07 9.39 7.21
C ASP A 116 -4.96 8.90 6.27
N TRP A 117 -4.90 7.59 6.03
CA TRP A 117 -3.96 6.98 5.09
C TRP A 117 -4.70 6.16 4.05
N ASN A 118 -4.29 6.30 2.80
CA ASN A 118 -4.86 5.55 1.68
C ASN A 118 -3.71 5.00 0.82
N ILE A 119 -3.98 3.89 0.13
CA ILE A 119 -3.03 3.32 -0.85
C ILE A 119 -2.60 4.39 -1.87
N PRO A 120 -1.34 4.42 -2.35
CA PRO A 120 -0.95 5.42 -3.32
C PRO A 120 -1.65 5.18 -4.66
N ILE A 121 -2.31 6.22 -5.19
CA ILE A 121 -2.94 6.22 -6.51
C ILE A 121 -2.12 7.06 -7.50
N ILE A 122 -1.87 6.51 -8.68
CA ILE A 122 -1.17 7.18 -9.79
C ILE A 122 -2.16 7.95 -10.68
N LYS A 123 -3.34 7.36 -10.91
CA LYS A 123 -4.41 7.90 -11.78
C LYS A 123 -5.78 7.50 -11.24
N GLY A 124 -6.79 8.36 -11.45
CA GLY A 124 -8.17 8.09 -11.03
C GLY A 124 -8.42 8.53 -9.59
N ARG A 125 -9.29 7.80 -8.88
CA ARG A 125 -9.73 8.16 -7.52
C ARG A 125 -9.87 6.96 -6.61
N TYR A 126 -9.95 7.25 -5.31
CA TYR A 126 -10.33 6.29 -4.28
C TYR A 126 -11.82 5.93 -4.35
N PHE A 127 -12.18 4.84 -3.66
CA PHE A 127 -13.57 4.53 -3.38
C PHE A 127 -14.20 5.63 -2.53
N SER A 128 -15.43 5.99 -2.85
CA SER A 128 -16.27 6.81 -1.99
C SER A 128 -16.87 5.96 -0.87
N ASN A 129 -17.29 6.60 0.22
CA ASN A 129 -17.94 5.90 1.32
C ASN A 129 -19.26 5.24 0.88
N LEU A 130 -19.93 5.78 -0.14
CA LEU A 130 -21.14 5.18 -0.73
C LEU A 130 -20.81 3.88 -1.48
N GLU A 131 -19.75 3.87 -2.29
CA GLU A 131 -19.27 2.66 -2.99
C GLU A 131 -18.82 1.58 -1.99
N CYS A 132 -18.11 1.96 -0.92
CA CYS A 132 -17.72 1.04 0.16
C CYS A 132 -18.92 0.42 0.89
N ASN A 133 -20.04 1.13 0.97
CA ASN A 133 -21.23 0.73 1.71
C ASN A 133 -22.38 0.18 0.84
N SER A 134 -22.22 0.18 -0.47
CA SER A 134 -23.18 -0.35 -1.44
C SER A 134 -22.63 -1.63 -2.11
N ASN A 135 -23.43 -2.21 -3.01
CA ASN A 135 -22.99 -3.32 -3.87
C ASN A 135 -22.42 -2.81 -5.21
N GLU A 136 -21.98 -1.55 -5.28
CA GLU A 136 -21.38 -1.01 -6.49
C GLU A 136 -20.10 -1.76 -6.85
N ARG A 137 -20.04 -2.25 -8.08
CA ARG A 137 -18.91 -3.03 -8.59
C ARG A 137 -17.88 -2.10 -9.22
N VAL A 138 -17.02 -1.56 -8.38
CA VAL A 138 -15.90 -0.71 -8.77
C VAL A 138 -14.58 -1.33 -8.31
N ALA A 139 -13.51 -1.08 -9.06
CA ALA A 139 -12.19 -1.64 -8.80
C ALA A 139 -11.09 -0.59 -8.91
N ILE A 140 -10.04 -0.75 -8.09
CA ILE A 140 -8.76 -0.08 -8.24
C ILE A 140 -7.72 -1.16 -8.53
N ILE A 141 -6.95 -0.98 -9.60
CA ILE A 141 -5.97 -1.99 -10.06
C ILE A 141 -4.55 -1.46 -9.93
N GLY A 142 -3.58 -2.32 -9.64
CA GLY A 142 -2.18 -1.94 -9.64
C GLY A 142 -1.65 -1.59 -11.04
N LYS A 143 -0.59 -0.77 -11.10
CA LYS A 143 -0.01 -0.32 -12.39
C LYS A 143 0.59 -1.44 -13.25
N GLU A 144 1.04 -2.56 -12.68
CA GLU A 144 1.51 -3.71 -13.46
C GLU A 144 0.31 -4.47 -14.00
N LEU A 145 -0.73 -4.66 -13.18
CA LEU A 145 -2.01 -5.23 -13.61
C LEU A 145 -2.65 -4.43 -14.77
N GLU A 146 -2.59 -3.09 -14.69
CA GLU A 146 -3.06 -2.20 -15.76
C GLU A 146 -2.32 -2.45 -17.08
N LYS A 147 -0.99 -2.52 -17.06
CA LYS A 147 -0.20 -2.74 -18.28
C LYS A 147 -0.45 -4.11 -18.90
N GLU A 148 -0.69 -5.12 -18.08
CA GLU A 148 -0.95 -6.49 -18.52
C GLU A 148 -2.35 -6.62 -19.16
N ILE A 149 -3.39 -6.01 -18.57
CA ILE A 149 -4.78 -6.14 -19.06
C ILE A 149 -5.15 -5.07 -20.09
N PHE A 150 -4.63 -3.87 -19.92
CA PHE A 150 -4.95 -2.69 -20.73
C PHE A 150 -3.66 -2.10 -21.33
N PRO A 151 -2.98 -2.80 -22.26
CA PRO A 151 -1.71 -2.33 -22.84
C PRO A 151 -1.85 -1.00 -23.59
N SER A 152 -3.05 -0.70 -24.12
CA SER A 152 -3.36 0.59 -24.75
C SER A 152 -3.83 1.67 -23.76
N GLY A 153 -3.80 1.38 -22.45
CA GLY A 153 -4.28 2.23 -21.38
C GLY A 153 -5.77 2.09 -21.06
N ILE A 154 -6.14 2.58 -19.88
CA ILE A 154 -7.53 2.59 -19.38
C ILE A 154 -8.36 3.67 -20.08
N LYS A 155 -9.59 3.30 -20.49
CA LYS A 155 -10.64 4.20 -20.97
C LYS A 155 -11.73 4.38 -19.90
N LYS A 156 -12.64 5.32 -20.09
CA LYS A 156 -13.71 5.67 -19.12
C LYS A 156 -14.59 4.48 -18.71
N ASP A 157 -14.75 3.50 -19.61
CA ASP A 157 -15.60 2.32 -19.42
C ASP A 157 -14.80 1.02 -19.36
N SER A 158 -13.49 1.11 -19.10
CA SER A 158 -12.68 -0.07 -18.82
C SER A 158 -13.19 -0.79 -17.58
N ALA A 159 -13.46 -2.07 -17.73
CA ALA A 159 -13.90 -2.96 -16.68
C ALA A 159 -13.09 -4.25 -16.69
N ILE A 160 -13.03 -4.91 -15.54
CA ILE A 160 -12.46 -6.26 -15.39
C ILE A 160 -13.57 -7.23 -15.01
N ASN A 161 -13.46 -8.47 -15.46
CA ASN A 161 -14.41 -9.51 -15.09
C ASN A 161 -13.82 -10.42 -13.99
N ILE A 162 -14.59 -10.67 -12.93
CA ILE A 162 -14.21 -11.56 -11.84
C ILE A 162 -15.34 -12.55 -11.63
N TYR A 163 -15.09 -13.83 -11.90
CA TYR A 163 -16.09 -14.90 -11.79
C TYR A 163 -17.43 -14.57 -12.48
N GLY A 164 -17.40 -13.96 -13.65
CA GLY A 164 -18.60 -13.58 -14.42
C GLY A 164 -19.22 -12.24 -14.01
N GLU A 165 -18.71 -11.56 -12.99
CA GLU A 165 -19.18 -10.23 -12.57
C GLU A 165 -18.23 -9.12 -13.04
N GLU A 166 -18.78 -8.07 -13.66
CA GLU A 166 -17.98 -6.93 -14.17
C GLU A 166 -17.77 -5.85 -13.11
N TYR A 167 -16.53 -5.36 -13.01
CA TYR A 167 -16.10 -4.29 -12.11
C TYR A 167 -15.50 -3.15 -12.92
N LYS A 168 -16.07 -1.96 -12.76
CA LYS A 168 -15.56 -0.75 -13.43
C LYS A 168 -14.26 -0.30 -12.78
N VAL A 169 -13.21 -0.10 -13.57
CA VAL A 169 -11.93 0.39 -13.06
C VAL A 169 -11.97 1.91 -12.87
N ILE A 170 -11.79 2.37 -11.64
CA ILE A 170 -11.88 3.80 -11.26
C ILE A 170 -10.55 4.42 -10.82
N GLY A 171 -9.51 3.59 -10.63
CA GLY A 171 -8.21 4.04 -10.18
C GLY A 171 -7.09 3.05 -10.50
N ILE A 172 -5.87 3.58 -10.55
CA ILE A 172 -4.63 2.81 -10.70
C ILE A 172 -3.75 3.06 -9.46
N SER A 173 -3.42 2.01 -8.72
CA SER A 173 -2.56 2.05 -7.54
C SER A 173 -1.08 1.83 -7.87
N GLY A 174 -0.22 2.32 -6.98
CA GLY A 174 1.23 2.13 -7.01
C GLY A 174 2.03 3.43 -6.91
N ARG A 175 3.36 3.32 -7.02
CA ARG A 175 4.27 4.46 -7.11
C ARG A 175 4.75 4.64 -8.55
N LYS A 176 4.97 5.90 -8.99
CA LYS A 176 5.44 6.18 -10.35
C LYS A 176 6.84 5.61 -10.62
N THR A 177 7.75 5.77 -9.67
CA THR A 177 9.20 5.59 -9.86
C THR A 177 9.76 4.27 -9.32
N ARG A 178 9.02 3.55 -8.46
CA ARG A 178 9.48 2.30 -7.85
C ARG A 178 8.42 1.20 -7.92
N LYS A 179 8.88 -0.05 -7.85
CA LYS A 179 7.99 -1.20 -7.70
C LYS A 179 7.51 -1.32 -6.26
N THR A 180 6.25 -1.67 -6.07
CA THR A 180 5.64 -1.84 -4.75
C THR A 180 4.66 -3.02 -4.74
N GLN A 181 4.31 -3.50 -3.55
CA GLN A 181 3.26 -4.50 -3.38
C GLN A 181 1.89 -4.09 -3.95
N TRP A 182 1.67 -2.79 -4.20
CA TRP A 182 0.44 -2.26 -4.79
C TRP A 182 0.39 -2.34 -6.32
N ASP A 183 1.43 -2.87 -6.96
CA ASP A 183 1.59 -2.83 -8.41
C ASP A 183 0.83 -3.95 -9.14
N ARG A 184 0.72 -5.13 -8.52
CA ARG A 184 -0.01 -6.29 -9.07
C ARG A 184 -1.07 -6.81 -8.10
N ILE A 185 -1.95 -5.89 -7.70
CA ILE A 185 -3.03 -6.14 -6.76
C ILE A 185 -4.34 -5.60 -7.31
N LEU A 186 -5.45 -6.15 -6.83
CA LEU A 186 -6.79 -5.72 -7.16
C LEU A 186 -7.54 -5.36 -5.87
N TYR A 187 -8.04 -4.14 -5.82
CA TYR A 187 -8.91 -3.66 -4.74
C TYR A 187 -10.36 -3.57 -5.19
N ILE A 188 -11.28 -4.06 -4.36
CA ILE A 188 -12.73 -3.87 -4.52
C ILE A 188 -13.40 -3.57 -3.17
N PRO A 189 -14.58 -2.92 -3.12
CA PRO A 189 -15.39 -2.85 -1.91
C PRO A 189 -15.76 -4.22 -1.36
N PHE A 190 -15.67 -4.45 -0.05
CA PHE A 190 -15.99 -5.75 0.58
C PHE A 190 -17.42 -6.24 0.25
N LYS A 191 -18.41 -5.34 0.29
CA LYS A 191 -19.80 -5.66 -0.06
C LYS A 191 -19.98 -6.08 -1.52
N SER A 192 -19.12 -5.56 -2.40
CA SER A 192 -19.14 -5.89 -3.82
C SER A 192 -18.48 -7.23 -4.16
N LEU A 193 -18.05 -8.02 -3.17
CA LEU A 193 -17.45 -9.34 -3.40
C LEU A 193 -18.31 -10.22 -4.34
N PRO A 194 -17.69 -10.96 -5.29
CA PRO A 194 -18.41 -11.87 -6.18
C PRO A 194 -19.18 -12.94 -5.40
N LYS A 195 -20.34 -13.37 -5.93
CA LYS A 195 -21.19 -14.39 -5.31
C LYS A 195 -20.43 -15.67 -4.99
N LYS A 196 -19.60 -16.14 -5.94
CA LYS A 196 -18.79 -17.35 -5.79
C LYS A 196 -17.81 -17.27 -4.60
N ILE A 197 -17.27 -16.08 -4.30
CA ILE A 197 -16.40 -15.85 -3.15
C ILE A 197 -17.21 -15.75 -1.85
N LYS A 198 -18.39 -15.13 -1.90
CA LYS A 198 -19.29 -15.04 -0.73
C LYS A 198 -19.78 -16.42 -0.27
N GLU A 199 -20.07 -17.31 -1.21
CA GLU A 199 -20.55 -18.67 -0.95
C GLU A 199 -19.44 -19.58 -0.41
N ASN A 200 -18.22 -19.47 -0.95
CA ASN A 200 -17.05 -20.24 -0.51
C ASN A 200 -16.05 -19.35 0.24
N PHE A 201 -16.54 -18.56 1.20
CA PHE A 201 -15.72 -17.61 1.93
C PHE A 201 -14.77 -18.35 2.88
N ILE A 202 -13.54 -18.62 2.40
CA ILE A 202 -12.47 -19.23 3.19
C ILE A 202 -11.25 -18.32 3.10
N VAL A 203 -10.89 -17.71 4.22
CA VAL A 203 -9.68 -16.86 4.33
C VAL A 203 -8.56 -17.73 4.89
N THR A 204 -7.52 -17.99 4.10
CA THR A 204 -6.35 -18.76 4.53
C THR A 204 -5.10 -17.88 4.52
N HIS A 205 -4.16 -18.16 5.44
CA HIS A 205 -3.10 -17.22 5.78
C HIS A 205 -1.82 -17.39 4.94
N ASP A 206 -1.20 -16.27 4.55
CA ASP A 206 0.26 -16.20 4.29
C ASP A 206 0.96 -15.63 5.55
N LEU A 207 2.11 -16.20 5.91
CA LEU A 207 2.87 -15.94 7.14
C LEU A 207 3.85 -14.76 7.01
N ASN A 208 4.28 -14.42 5.80
CA ASN A 208 5.43 -13.52 5.61
C ASN A 208 5.07 -12.04 5.83
N VAL A 209 3.87 -11.61 5.46
CA VAL A 209 3.45 -10.20 5.50
C VAL A 209 3.23 -9.68 6.93
N ALA A 210 2.76 -10.54 7.84
CA ALA A 210 2.45 -10.14 9.22
C ALA A 210 3.70 -9.84 10.08
N SER A 211 4.89 -10.28 9.66
CA SER A 211 6.12 -10.13 10.44
C SER A 211 6.68 -8.70 10.46
N TYR A 212 6.23 -7.84 9.54
CA TYR A 212 6.77 -6.50 9.32
C TYR A 212 6.03 -5.37 10.07
N CYS A 213 4.88 -5.63 10.70
CA CYS A 213 4.08 -4.58 11.35
C CYS A 213 4.49 -4.29 12.81
N GLU A 214 4.25 -3.04 13.23
CA GLU A 214 4.59 -2.52 14.56
C GLU A 214 3.76 -3.16 15.67
N ARG A 215 2.52 -3.55 15.34
CA ARG A 215 1.58 -4.20 16.25
C ARG A 215 0.85 -5.31 15.49
N VAL A 216 0.91 -6.51 16.05
CA VAL A 216 0.13 -7.66 15.57
C VAL A 216 -0.84 -8.05 16.68
N VAL A 217 -2.13 -8.00 16.37
CA VAL A 217 -3.19 -8.36 17.30
C VAL A 217 -3.78 -9.70 16.88
N ASN A 218 -3.76 -10.68 17.78
CA ASN A 218 -4.45 -11.95 17.57
C ASN A 218 -5.85 -11.89 18.18
N VAL A 219 -6.85 -12.08 17.34
CA VAL A 219 -8.25 -12.28 17.72
C VAL A 219 -8.52 -13.78 17.62
N ILE A 220 -8.88 -14.41 18.72
CA ILE A 220 -9.28 -15.82 18.78
C ILE A 220 -10.73 -15.86 19.26
N ASP A 221 -11.62 -16.40 18.43
CA ASP A 221 -13.05 -16.57 18.77
C ASP A 221 -13.72 -15.27 19.30
N GLY A 222 -13.31 -14.13 18.75
CA GLY A 222 -13.82 -12.79 19.11
C GLY A 222 -13.09 -12.10 20.27
N GLU A 223 -12.16 -12.78 20.94
CA GLU A 223 -11.36 -12.22 22.03
C GLU A 223 -9.95 -11.84 21.59
N ILE A 224 -9.48 -10.67 22.02
CA ILE A 224 -8.11 -10.21 21.77
C ILE A 224 -7.18 -10.89 22.78
N THR A 225 -6.36 -11.83 22.33
CA THR A 225 -5.54 -12.68 23.21
C THR A 225 -4.06 -12.32 23.23
N LYS A 226 -3.58 -11.48 22.30
CA LYS A 226 -2.19 -11.01 22.29
C LYS A 226 -2.06 -9.66 21.58
N ILE A 227 -1.56 -8.66 22.32
CA ILE A 227 -1.02 -7.41 21.77
C ILE A 227 0.49 -7.54 21.92
N LYS A 228 1.20 -7.88 20.84
CA LYS A 228 2.66 -7.81 20.84
C LYS A 228 3.03 -6.47 20.23
N ASP A 229 3.22 -5.46 21.07
CA ASP A 229 3.86 -4.22 20.65
C ASP A 229 5.33 -4.55 20.38
N LYS A 230 5.84 -4.17 19.21
CA LYS A 230 7.27 -4.28 18.94
C LYS A 230 7.95 -3.27 19.89
N THR A 231 8.51 -3.75 21.00
CA THR A 231 9.49 -2.95 21.74
C THR A 231 10.58 -2.62 20.74
N ILE A 232 10.74 -1.34 20.44
CA ILE A 232 11.85 -0.83 19.64
C ILE A 232 13.10 -1.15 20.47
N GLU A 233 13.66 -2.34 20.30
CA GLU A 233 15.03 -2.59 20.70
C GLU A 233 15.87 -1.57 19.94
N SER A 234 16.53 -0.72 20.71
CA SER A 234 17.48 0.28 20.23
C SER A 234 18.30 -0.31 19.10
N CYS A 235 18.40 0.41 17.98
CA CYS A 235 19.33 0.08 16.91
C CYS A 235 20.71 -0.21 17.52
N SER A 236 21.08 -1.48 17.63
CA SER A 236 22.47 -1.86 17.88
C SER A 236 23.22 -1.45 16.62
N GLU A 237 24.19 -0.55 16.79
CA GLU A 237 25.07 -0.07 15.73
C GLU A 237 25.59 -1.23 14.88
N PRO A 238 25.70 -1.07 13.56
CA PRO A 238 26.35 -2.07 12.73
C PRO A 238 27.79 -2.21 13.21
N LYS A 239 28.16 -3.40 13.68
CA LYS A 239 29.56 -3.74 13.94
C LYS A 239 30.29 -3.70 12.60
N LEU A 240 31.30 -2.82 12.55
CA LEU A 240 32.28 -2.66 11.47
C LEU A 240 32.94 -3.98 11.08
#